data_AF-A0A9D1J2K0-F1
#
_entry.id   AF-A0A9D1J2K0-F1
#
_cell.length_a   1.000
_cell.length_b   1.000
_cell.length_c   1.000
_cell.angle_alpha   90.00
_cell.angle_beta   90.00
_cell.angle_gamma   90.00
#
_symmetry.space_group_name_H-M   'P 1'
#
loop_
_entity.id
_entity.type
_entity.pdbx_description
1 polymer ?
#
loop_
_entity_poly.entity_id
_entity_poly.type
_entity_poly.pdbx_seq_one_letter_code
_entity_poly.pdbx_strand_id
1 'polypeptide(L)'
;MLQKEFSSQTDAELAQLVCAGDTDAFAELAARYLSFIRWRAESFRTVSLETEDLCQEGLYGLLCAAHTYRGGASFRTYAGVCIRNRILSACRTASGGKNMPLNNSISLNQEPDLALDYLSCDFANPETLLIDRENLQIVKNRIRKELSGLEREVLSLYLQGKSYDEIARSLCVTKKAADNAIQRIRKKLKKPC
;
A
#
# COMPACT_ATOMS: atom_id res chain seq x y z
N MET A 1 18.70 -29.01 2.98
CA MET A 1 17.79 -27.85 3.15
C MET A 1 16.39 -28.33 2.81
N LEU A 2 15.50 -28.39 3.80
CA LEU A 2 14.10 -28.75 3.57
C LEU A 2 13.45 -27.63 2.74
N GLN A 3 12.90 -27.94 1.57
CA GLN A 3 12.05 -27.02 0.84
C GLN A 3 10.80 -26.78 1.70
N LYS A 4 10.70 -25.61 2.35
CA LYS A 4 9.47 -25.20 3.02
C LYS A 4 8.41 -24.99 1.94
N GLU A 5 7.31 -25.72 2.04
CA GLU A 5 6.22 -25.63 1.08
C GLU A 5 5.30 -24.46 1.48
N PHE A 6 5.61 -23.27 0.98
CA PHE A 6 4.83 -22.07 1.25
C PHE A 6 3.61 -21.90 0.32
N SER A 7 3.42 -22.80 -0.65
CA SER A 7 2.37 -22.70 -1.68
C SER A 7 0.95 -22.68 -1.11
N SER A 8 0.74 -23.30 0.06
CA SER A 8 -0.55 -23.34 0.75
C SER A 8 -0.80 -22.14 1.69
N GLN A 9 0.20 -21.31 1.95
CA GLN A 9 0.08 -20.17 2.86
C GLN A 9 -0.47 -18.94 2.16
N THR A 10 -1.33 -18.21 2.86
CA THR A 10 -1.83 -16.90 2.44
C THR A 10 -0.76 -15.83 2.57
N ASP A 11 -0.89 -14.73 1.81
CA ASP A 11 0.06 -13.62 1.90
C ASP A 11 0.13 -12.99 3.30
N ALA A 12 -0.98 -13.06 4.06
CA ALA A 12 -1.02 -12.57 5.44
C ALA A 12 -0.24 -13.46 6.41
N GLU A 13 -0.29 -14.78 6.22
CA GLU A 13 0.50 -15.74 7.01
C GLU A 13 1.98 -15.62 6.67
N LEU A 14 2.32 -15.50 5.38
CA LEU A 14 3.69 -15.21 4.96
C LEU A 14 4.23 -13.92 5.58
N ALA A 15 3.43 -12.85 5.61
CA ALA A 15 3.81 -11.60 6.26
C ALA A 15 4.12 -11.76 7.77
N GLN A 16 3.38 -12.62 8.48
CA GLN A 16 3.67 -12.93 9.88
C GLN A 16 5.01 -13.66 10.04
N LEU A 17 5.31 -14.61 9.15
CA LEU A 17 6.60 -15.32 9.15
C LEU A 17 7.77 -14.38 8.83
N VAL A 18 7.59 -13.46 7.88
CA VAL A 18 8.58 -12.40 7.60
C VAL A 18 8.82 -11.54 8.82
N CYS A 19 7.75 -11.17 9.55
CA CYS A 19 7.88 -10.41 10.79
C CYS A 19 8.65 -11.18 11.88
N ALA A 20 8.55 -12.52 11.88
CA ALA A 20 9.33 -13.40 12.74
C ALA A 20 10.77 -13.65 12.25
N GLY A 21 11.18 -13.02 11.14
CA GLY A 21 12.54 -13.12 10.59
C GLY A 21 12.76 -14.23 9.56
N ASP A 22 11.69 -14.86 9.05
CA ASP A 22 11.81 -15.90 8.02
C ASP A 22 12.09 -15.28 6.64
N THR A 23 13.35 -15.36 6.20
CA THR A 23 13.80 -14.84 4.91
C THR A 23 13.24 -15.62 3.73
N ASP A 24 13.00 -16.92 3.89
CA ASP A 24 12.45 -17.75 2.81
C ASP A 24 10.97 -17.40 2.59
N ALA A 25 10.24 -17.06 3.66
CA ALA A 25 8.88 -16.52 3.55
C ALA A 25 8.85 -15.18 2.80
N PHE A 26 9.85 -14.31 3.01
CA PHE A 26 9.94 -13.06 2.25
C PHE A 26 10.26 -13.33 0.78
N ALA A 27 11.14 -14.30 0.47
CA ALA A 27 11.46 -14.66 -0.90
C ALA A 27 10.21 -15.16 -1.67
N GLU A 28 9.38 -15.99 -1.03
CA GLU A 28 8.10 -16.42 -1.59
C GLU A 28 7.14 -15.24 -1.79
N LEU A 29 7.00 -14.38 -0.78
CA LEU A 29 6.13 -13.20 -0.86
C LEU A 29 6.61 -12.24 -1.96
N ALA A 30 7.92 -12.02 -2.09
CA ALA A 30 8.52 -11.23 -3.14
C ALA A 30 8.23 -11.83 -4.52
N ALA A 31 8.38 -13.15 -4.69
CA ALA A 31 8.08 -13.84 -5.95
C ALA A 31 6.62 -13.61 -6.40
N ARG A 32 5.66 -13.65 -5.45
CA ARG A 32 4.23 -13.38 -5.72
C ARG A 32 3.94 -11.95 -6.16
N TYR A 33 4.70 -10.97 -5.64
CA TYR A 33 4.45 -9.54 -5.88
C TYR A 33 5.38 -8.92 -6.92
N LEU A 34 6.44 -9.62 -7.36
CA LEU A 34 7.46 -9.08 -8.26
C LEU A 34 6.89 -8.56 -9.57
N SER A 35 5.97 -9.31 -10.20
CA SER A 35 5.31 -8.88 -11.44
C SER A 35 4.48 -7.60 -11.25
N PHE A 36 3.80 -7.46 -10.11
CA PHE A 36 3.05 -6.26 -9.77
C PHE A 36 3.98 -5.07 -9.51
N ILE A 37 5.08 -5.29 -8.78
CA ILE A 37 6.10 -4.28 -8.51
C ILE A 37 6.72 -3.79 -9.82
N ARG A 38 7.14 -4.70 -10.70
CA ARG A 38 7.71 -4.37 -12.02
C ARG A 38 6.75 -3.56 -12.88
N TRP A 39 5.50 -4.01 -13.00
CA TRP A 39 4.47 -3.27 -13.74
C TRP A 39 4.29 -1.86 -13.21
N ARG A 40 4.34 -1.69 -11.88
CA ARG A 40 4.19 -0.40 -11.24
C ARG A 40 5.42 0.49 -11.45
N ALA A 41 6.62 -0.05 -11.24
CA ALA A 41 7.90 0.62 -11.46
C ALA A 41 8.03 1.15 -12.90
N GLU A 42 7.64 0.35 -13.90
CA GLU A 42 7.70 0.74 -15.31
C GLU A 42 6.87 2.00 -15.62
N SER A 43 5.78 2.24 -14.87
CA SER A 43 4.93 3.43 -15.03
C SER A 43 5.56 4.72 -14.49
N PHE A 44 6.63 4.61 -13.70
CA PHE A 44 7.26 5.73 -12.99
C PHE A 44 8.75 5.94 -13.39
N ARG A 45 9.28 5.14 -14.30
CA ARG A 45 10.67 5.28 -14.77
C ARG A 45 10.90 6.64 -15.42
N THR A 46 12.11 7.17 -15.25
CA THR A 46 12.53 8.41 -15.90
C THR A 46 13.90 8.22 -16.55
N VAL A 47 14.41 9.22 -17.25
CA VAL A 47 15.78 9.17 -17.82
C VAL A 47 16.85 8.97 -16.73
N SER A 48 16.57 9.41 -15.50
CA SER A 48 17.52 9.38 -14.37
C SER A 48 17.21 8.31 -13.34
N LEU A 49 16.16 7.50 -13.54
CA LEU A 49 15.73 6.49 -12.57
C LEU A 49 15.23 5.26 -13.32
N GLU A 50 15.99 4.17 -13.19
CA GLU A 50 15.73 2.95 -13.94
C GLU A 50 14.62 2.12 -13.29
N THR A 51 14.02 1.24 -14.08
CA THR A 51 12.98 0.33 -13.59
C THR A 51 13.52 -0.58 -12.50
N GLU A 52 14.81 -0.95 -12.54
CA GLU A 52 15.45 -1.79 -11.51
C GLU A 52 15.52 -1.09 -10.15
N ASP A 53 15.92 0.19 -10.12
CA ASP A 53 15.96 1.00 -8.89
C ASP A 53 14.57 1.10 -8.25
N LEU A 54 13.55 1.34 -9.08
CA LEU A 54 12.17 1.40 -8.63
C LEU A 54 11.63 0.05 -8.17
N CYS A 55 12.10 -1.05 -8.76
CA CYS A 55 11.76 -2.39 -8.30
C CYS A 55 12.36 -2.67 -6.92
N GLN A 56 13.58 -2.22 -6.64
CA GLN A 56 14.17 -2.34 -5.31
C GLN A 56 13.35 -1.57 -4.27
N GLU A 57 12.95 -0.33 -4.58
CA GLU A 57 12.08 0.46 -3.70
C GLU A 57 10.70 -0.16 -3.51
N GLY A 58 10.16 -0.79 -4.56
CA GLY A 58 8.93 -1.57 -4.46
C GLY A 58 9.07 -2.79 -3.54
N LEU A 59 10.18 -3.53 -3.64
CA LEU A 59 10.47 -4.66 -2.76
C LEU A 59 10.68 -4.20 -1.31
N TYR A 60 11.34 -3.07 -1.09
CA TYR A 60 11.46 -2.46 0.23
C TYR A 60 10.08 -2.08 0.79
N GLY A 61 9.20 -1.51 -0.04
CA GLY A 61 7.81 -1.25 0.34
C GLY A 61 7.01 -2.50 0.72
N LEU A 62 7.26 -3.63 0.05
CA LEU A 62 6.66 -4.92 0.39
C LEU A 62 7.19 -5.47 1.72
N LEU A 63 8.51 -5.37 1.96
CA LEU A 63 9.13 -5.79 3.21
C LEU A 63 8.57 -5.01 4.39
N CYS A 64 8.52 -3.68 4.28
CA CYS A 64 7.93 -2.83 5.29
C CYS A 64 6.46 -3.20 5.53
N ALA A 65 5.70 -3.44 4.46
CA ALA A 65 4.30 -3.87 4.58
C ALA A 65 4.14 -5.18 5.37
N ALA A 66 5.05 -6.14 5.19
CA ALA A 66 5.04 -7.38 5.95
C ALA A 66 5.25 -7.14 7.46
N HIS A 67 6.20 -6.27 7.82
CA HIS A 67 6.48 -5.93 9.23
C HIS A 67 5.38 -5.10 9.90
N THR A 68 4.71 -4.21 9.15
CA THR A 68 3.74 -3.25 9.72
C THR A 68 2.29 -3.65 9.57
N TYR A 69 1.99 -4.75 8.86
CA TYR A 69 0.61 -5.21 8.70
C TYR A 69 -0.02 -5.62 10.03
N ARG A 70 -1.23 -5.11 10.31
CA ARG A 70 -2.02 -5.38 11.53
C ARG A 70 -3.46 -5.83 11.23
N GLY A 71 -3.78 -6.15 9.97
CA GLY A 71 -5.14 -6.52 9.55
C GLY A 71 -6.03 -5.33 9.18
N GLY A 72 -7.35 -5.56 9.15
CA GLY A 72 -8.38 -4.57 8.75
C GLY A 72 -8.68 -4.56 7.25
N ALA A 73 -7.66 -4.43 6.41
CA ALA A 73 -7.74 -4.63 4.96
C ALA A 73 -6.99 -5.91 4.56
N SER A 74 -7.24 -6.44 3.35
CA SER A 74 -6.42 -7.57 2.86
C SER A 74 -4.95 -7.18 2.75
N PHE A 75 -4.02 -8.10 3.03
CA PHE A 75 -2.59 -7.85 2.90
C PHE A 75 -2.23 -7.30 1.51
N ARG A 76 -2.81 -7.88 0.45
CA ARG A 76 -2.63 -7.41 -0.93
C ARG A 76 -2.98 -5.94 -1.11
N THR A 77 -4.08 -5.49 -0.51
CA THR A 77 -4.48 -4.07 -0.56
C THR A 77 -3.47 -3.19 0.17
N TYR A 78 -3.07 -3.60 1.37
CA TYR A 78 -2.12 -2.85 2.20
C TYR A 78 -0.74 -2.76 1.54
N ALA A 79 -0.18 -3.90 1.14
CA ALA A 79 1.10 -3.99 0.44
C ALA A 79 1.10 -3.17 -0.85
N GLY A 80 0.00 -3.16 -1.61
CA GLY A 80 -0.13 -2.35 -2.82
C GLY A 80 0.00 -0.84 -2.56
N VAL A 81 -0.46 -0.35 -1.40
CA VAL A 81 -0.28 1.04 -0.98
C VAL A 81 1.18 1.30 -0.59
N CYS A 82 1.78 0.45 0.23
CA CYS A 82 3.17 0.58 0.67
C CYS A 82 4.16 0.58 -0.50
N ILE A 83 4.01 -0.38 -1.43
CA ILE A 83 4.81 -0.49 -2.66
C ILE A 83 4.70 0.80 -3.48
N ARG A 84 3.47 1.29 -3.73
CA ARG A 84 3.24 2.53 -4.48
C ARG A 84 3.94 3.71 -3.81
N ASN A 85 3.78 3.84 -2.50
CA ASN A 85 4.29 4.99 -1.77
C ASN A 85 5.83 5.03 -1.78
N ARG A 86 6.51 3.88 -1.65
CA ARG A 86 7.97 3.81 -1.77
C ARG A 86 8.47 4.17 -3.17
N ILE A 87 7.88 3.59 -4.21
CA ILE A 87 8.21 3.94 -5.61
C ILE A 87 8.05 5.45 -5.84
N LEU A 88 6.92 6.03 -5.42
CA LEU A 88 6.65 7.46 -5.61
C LEU A 88 7.62 8.35 -4.81
N SER A 89 7.97 7.95 -3.59
CA SER A 89 8.95 8.66 -2.78
C SER A 89 10.33 8.66 -3.46
N ALA A 90 10.76 7.52 -4.00
CA ALA A 90 12.02 7.42 -4.72
C ALA A 90 12.07 8.32 -5.97
N CYS A 91 11.00 8.34 -6.76
CA CYS A 91 10.88 9.24 -7.90
C CYS A 91 11.04 10.72 -7.51
N ARG A 92 10.43 11.12 -6.38
CA ARG A 92 10.53 12.50 -5.88
C ARG A 92 11.92 12.84 -5.38
N THR A 93 12.55 11.94 -4.63
CA THR A 93 13.93 12.12 -4.17
C THR A 93 14.89 12.28 -5.35
N ALA A 94 14.74 11.46 -6.40
CA ALA A 94 15.54 11.57 -7.62
C ALA A 94 15.27 12.89 -8.39
N SER A 95 14.02 13.36 -8.41
CA SER A 95 13.65 14.60 -9.10
C SER A 95 14.00 15.87 -8.30
N GLY A 96 14.05 15.78 -6.97
CA GLY A 96 14.31 16.87 -6.03
C GLY A 96 15.79 17.19 -5.80
N GLY A 97 16.70 16.47 -6.46
CA GLY A 97 18.16 16.58 -6.33
C GLY A 97 18.78 17.96 -6.67
N LYS A 98 17.99 18.95 -7.12
CA LYS A 98 18.47 20.34 -7.25
C LYS A 98 18.26 21.22 -6.00
N ASN A 99 17.43 20.80 -5.03
CA ASN A 99 17.14 21.57 -3.82
C ASN A 99 17.46 20.86 -2.51
N MET A 100 18.11 19.69 -2.55
CA MET A 100 18.44 18.93 -1.33
C MET A 100 19.55 19.55 -0.45
N PRO A 101 20.60 20.26 -0.96
CA PRO A 101 21.67 20.75 -0.10
C PRO A 101 21.38 22.10 0.60
N LEU A 102 20.13 22.56 0.67
CA LEU A 102 19.79 23.83 1.33
C LEU A 102 19.05 23.69 2.66
N ASN A 103 18.69 22.47 3.09
CA ASN A 103 18.04 22.27 4.40
C ASN A 103 18.77 21.32 5.37
N ASN A 104 19.79 20.59 4.91
CA ASN A 104 20.61 19.73 5.78
C ASN A 104 22.10 20.08 5.66
N SER A 105 22.50 21.26 6.12
CA SER A 105 23.90 21.53 6.44
C SER A 105 24.26 20.77 7.72
N ILE A 106 24.49 19.47 7.59
CA ILE A 106 25.10 18.66 8.64
C ILE A 106 26.56 18.47 8.23
N SER A 107 27.44 18.94 9.10
CA SER A 107 28.89 18.99 8.92
C SER A 107 29.47 17.60 8.60
N LEU A 108 30.37 17.53 7.62
CA LEU A 108 31.06 16.34 7.07
C LEU A 108 32.00 15.59 8.06
N ASN A 109 31.77 15.69 9.37
CA ASN A 109 32.70 15.19 10.40
C ASN A 109 32.10 14.18 11.40
N GLN A 110 30.97 13.52 11.11
CA GLN A 110 30.45 12.44 11.96
C GLN A 110 29.82 11.32 11.13
N GLU A 111 30.56 10.22 10.97
CA GLU A 111 30.00 8.85 10.82
C GLU A 111 29.21 8.51 12.11
N PRO A 112 28.23 7.57 12.16
CA PRO A 112 27.53 6.81 11.12
C PRO A 112 25.99 6.80 11.40
N ASP A 113 25.20 7.78 10.93
CA ASP A 113 23.75 7.82 11.23
C ASP A 113 22.84 7.78 9.99
N LEU A 114 23.43 7.78 8.79
CA LEU A 114 22.70 7.63 7.52
C LEU A 114 22.02 6.25 7.38
N ALA A 115 22.53 5.24 8.09
CA ALA A 115 21.93 3.90 8.10
C ALA A 115 20.63 3.84 8.93
N LEU A 116 20.49 4.66 9.97
CA LEU A 116 19.34 4.59 10.87
C LEU A 116 18.08 5.24 10.25
N ASP A 117 18.26 6.29 9.46
CA ASP A 117 17.18 6.95 8.71
C ASP A 117 16.66 6.04 7.58
N TYR A 118 17.54 5.25 6.95
CA TYR A 118 17.13 4.23 5.97
C TYR A 118 16.33 3.07 6.60
N LEU A 119 16.63 2.72 7.86
CA LEU A 119 15.97 1.64 8.61
C LEU A 119 14.62 2.04 9.22
N SER A 120 14.27 3.32 9.19
CA SER A 120 12.97 3.77 9.66
C SER A 120 11.90 3.34 8.66
N CYS A 121 11.18 2.26 8.98
CA CYS A 121 9.94 1.84 8.30
C CYS A 121 8.80 2.89 8.43
N ASP A 122 9.09 4.06 9.00
CA ASP A 122 8.19 5.20 9.04
C ASP A 122 7.99 5.73 7.62
N PHE A 123 6.89 5.30 7.01
CA PHE A 123 6.38 5.66 5.69
C PHE A 123 6.12 7.16 5.46
N ALA A 124 6.57 8.03 6.35
CA ALA A 124 6.09 9.37 6.53
C ALA A 124 7.09 10.43 6.05
N ASN A 125 7.40 10.43 4.74
CA ASN A 125 7.85 11.68 4.13
C ASN A 125 6.68 12.69 4.28
N PRO A 126 6.89 13.87 4.89
CA PRO A 126 5.84 14.85 5.15
C PRO A 126 5.06 15.24 3.89
N GLU A 127 5.70 15.24 2.72
CA GLU A 127 5.07 15.51 1.43
C GLU A 127 4.14 14.36 0.99
N THR A 128 4.56 13.10 1.20
CA THR A 128 3.71 11.92 0.93
C THR A 128 2.50 11.88 1.86
N LEU A 129 2.68 12.24 3.14
CA LEU A 129 1.56 12.40 4.07
C LEU A 129 0.59 13.49 3.64
N LEU A 130 1.11 14.60 3.09
CA LEU A 130 0.28 15.70 2.59
C LEU A 130 -0.54 15.26 1.36
N ILE A 131 0.09 14.56 0.42
CA ILE A 131 -0.58 14.06 -0.78
C ILE A 131 -1.57 12.93 -0.45
N ASP A 132 -1.25 12.04 0.48
CA ASP A 132 -2.19 11.03 0.95
C ASP A 132 -3.37 11.68 1.70
N ARG A 133 -3.15 12.77 2.46
CA ARG A 133 -4.24 13.58 3.04
C ARG A 133 -5.13 14.20 1.96
N GLU A 134 -4.56 14.81 0.93
CA GLU A 134 -5.31 15.42 -0.17
C GLU A 134 -6.11 14.35 -0.94
N ASN A 135 -5.48 13.23 -1.28
CA ASN A 135 -6.14 12.09 -1.91
C ASN A 135 -7.29 11.54 -1.05
N LEU A 136 -7.09 11.42 0.26
CA LEU A 136 -8.16 11.02 1.18
C LEU A 136 -9.32 12.02 1.19
N GLN A 137 -9.04 13.33 1.10
CA GLN A 137 -10.10 14.33 1.01
C GLN A 137 -10.86 14.24 -0.32
N ILE A 138 -10.17 14.03 -1.44
CA ILE A 138 -10.79 13.81 -2.75
C ILE A 138 -11.71 12.59 -2.70
N VAL A 139 -11.22 11.46 -2.19
CA VAL A 139 -12.00 10.22 -2.05
C VAL A 139 -13.20 10.41 -1.11
N LYS A 140 -13.01 11.06 0.05
CA LYS A 140 -14.10 11.35 1.00
C LYS A 140 -15.18 12.23 0.37
N ASN A 141 -14.78 13.29 -0.33
CA ASN A 141 -15.72 14.19 -1.01
C ASN A 141 -16.49 13.46 -2.10
N ARG A 142 -15.82 12.57 -2.82
CA ARG A 142 -16.45 11.75 -3.85
C ARG A 142 -17.45 10.76 -3.28
N ILE A 143 -17.09 10.05 -2.20
CA ILE A 143 -18.01 9.18 -1.46
C ILE A 143 -19.27 9.96 -1.03
N ARG A 144 -19.11 11.16 -0.50
CA ARG A 144 -20.24 12.01 -0.08
C ARG A 144 -21.13 12.44 -1.25
N LYS A 145 -20.53 12.78 -2.40
CA LYS A 145 -21.25 13.28 -3.58
C LYS A 145 -21.94 12.17 -4.40
N GLU A 146 -21.29 11.02 -4.57
CA GLU A 146 -21.73 10.01 -5.55
C GLU A 146 -22.51 8.84 -4.93
N LEU A 147 -22.26 8.49 -3.67
CA LEU A 147 -22.92 7.35 -3.03
C LEU A 147 -24.22 7.78 -2.33
N SER A 148 -25.26 6.97 -2.48
CA SER A 148 -26.51 7.12 -1.74
C SER A 148 -26.32 6.78 -0.25
N GLY A 149 -27.29 7.13 0.60
CA GLY A 149 -27.24 6.82 2.04
C GLY A 149 -26.99 5.32 2.30
N LEU A 150 -27.79 4.45 1.68
CA LEU A 150 -27.63 3.01 1.77
C LEU A 150 -26.26 2.54 1.27
N GLU A 151 -25.75 3.09 0.17
CA GLU A 151 -24.43 2.73 -0.36
C GLU A 151 -23.30 3.12 0.58
N ARG A 152 -23.41 4.23 1.31
CA ARG A 152 -22.41 4.62 2.31
C ARG A 152 -22.43 3.69 3.52
N GLU A 153 -23.60 3.29 4.00
CA GLU A 153 -23.73 2.33 5.11
C GLU A 153 -23.19 0.94 4.72
N VAL A 154 -23.54 0.48 3.51
CA VAL A 154 -23.00 -0.77 2.95
C VAL A 154 -21.47 -0.68 2.82
N LEU A 155 -20.93 0.42 2.29
CA LEU A 155 -19.48 0.62 2.18
C LEU A 155 -18.80 0.61 3.55
N SER A 156 -19.38 1.27 4.55
CA SER A 156 -18.84 1.33 5.92
C SER A 156 -18.71 -0.06 6.53
N LEU A 157 -19.79 -0.85 6.50
CA LEU A 157 -19.81 -2.21 7.04
C LEU A 157 -18.88 -3.16 6.26
N TYR A 158 -18.77 -2.98 4.95
CA TYR A 158 -17.84 -3.74 4.11
C TYR A 158 -16.37 -3.42 4.44
N LEU A 159 -16.04 -2.14 4.67
CA LEU A 159 -14.70 -1.72 5.09
C LEU A 159 -14.32 -2.20 6.50
N GLN A 160 -15.30 -2.54 7.33
CA GLN A 160 -15.09 -3.20 8.63
C GLN A 160 -14.87 -4.72 8.50
N GLY A 161 -14.86 -5.26 7.27
CA GLY A 161 -14.62 -6.68 7.01
C GLY A 161 -15.84 -7.59 7.16
N LYS A 162 -17.06 -7.03 7.28
CA LYS A 162 -18.28 -7.82 7.36
C LYS A 162 -18.61 -8.51 6.03
N SER A 163 -19.08 -9.75 6.10
CA SER A 163 -19.57 -10.52 4.96
C SER A 163 -20.89 -9.93 4.40
N TYR A 164 -21.22 -10.25 3.15
CA TYR A 164 -22.47 -9.77 2.53
C TYR A 164 -23.73 -10.19 3.29
N ASP A 165 -23.71 -11.38 3.90
CA ASP A 165 -24.82 -11.86 4.74
C ASP A 165 -24.93 -11.07 6.05
N GLU A 166 -23.81 -10.65 6.63
CA GLU A 166 -23.81 -9.82 7.85
C GLU A 166 -24.23 -8.38 7.56
N ILE A 167 -23.82 -7.83 6.41
CA ILE A 167 -24.24 -6.51 5.94
C ILE A 167 -25.75 -6.51 5.69
N ALA A 168 -26.26 -7.52 4.98
CA ALA A 168 -27.68 -7.69 4.70
C ALA A 168 -28.51 -7.74 5.99
N ARG A 169 -28.07 -8.53 6.96
CA ARG A 169 -28.70 -8.62 8.30
C ARG A 169 -28.64 -7.28 9.05
N SER A 170 -27.50 -6.59 9.04
CA SER A 170 -27.32 -5.32 9.77
C SER A 170 -28.20 -4.19 9.22
N LEU A 171 -28.47 -4.19 7.93
CA LEU A 171 -29.25 -3.14 7.24
C LEU A 171 -30.69 -3.54 6.96
N CYS A 172 -31.13 -4.72 7.43
CA CYS A 172 -32.45 -5.28 7.14
C CYS A 172 -32.78 -5.33 5.63
N VAL A 173 -31.78 -5.65 4.79
CA VAL A 173 -31.93 -5.80 3.34
C VAL A 173 -31.62 -7.23 2.90
N THR A 174 -32.00 -7.58 1.68
CA THR A 174 -31.63 -8.89 1.12
C THR A 174 -30.14 -8.94 0.78
N LYS A 175 -29.54 -10.14 0.82
CA LYS A 175 -28.16 -10.38 0.37
C LYS A 175 -27.91 -9.85 -1.04
N LYS A 176 -28.89 -10.03 -1.94
CA LYS A 176 -28.85 -9.52 -3.32
C LYS A 176 -28.81 -7.99 -3.38
N ALA A 177 -29.54 -7.31 -2.49
CA ALA A 177 -29.51 -5.85 -2.42
C ALA A 177 -28.16 -5.32 -1.91
N ALA A 178 -27.56 -5.97 -0.92
CA ALA A 178 -26.23 -5.64 -0.42
C ALA A 178 -25.16 -5.82 -1.50
N ASP A 179 -25.17 -6.95 -2.23
CA ASP A 179 -24.25 -7.19 -3.34
C ASP A 179 -24.43 -6.16 -4.47
N ASN A 180 -25.67 -5.89 -4.89
CA ASN A 180 -25.97 -4.86 -5.88
C ASN A 180 -25.46 -3.47 -5.45
N ALA A 181 -25.54 -3.14 -4.16
CA ALA A 181 -24.98 -1.89 -3.64
C ALA A 181 -23.45 -1.88 -3.76
N ILE A 182 -22.75 -2.95 -3.38
CA ILE A 182 -21.28 -3.09 -3.56
C ILE A 182 -20.88 -2.93 -5.03
N GLN A 183 -21.61 -3.55 -5.95
CA GLN A 183 -21.35 -3.42 -7.39
C GLN A 183 -21.51 -1.97 -7.87
N ARG A 184 -22.58 -1.29 -7.46
CA ARG A 184 -22.80 0.14 -7.80
C ARG A 184 -21.71 1.03 -7.20
N ILE A 185 -21.31 0.80 -5.96
CA ILE A 185 -20.22 1.52 -5.29
C ILE A 185 -18.93 1.39 -6.10
N ARG A 186 -18.53 0.16 -6.47
CA ARG A 186 -17.34 -0.08 -7.30
C ARG A 186 -17.42 0.65 -8.64
N LYS A 187 -18.58 0.62 -9.30
CA LYS A 187 -18.78 1.31 -10.60
C LYS A 187 -18.69 2.83 -10.46
N LYS A 188 -19.26 3.40 -9.40
CA LYS A 188 -19.22 4.84 -9.13
C LYS A 188 -17.79 5.30 -8.84
N LEU A 189 -17.10 4.63 -7.93
CA LEU A 189 -15.75 5.01 -7.50
C LEU A 189 -14.63 4.67 -8.53
N LYS A 190 -14.88 3.81 -9.52
CA LYS A 190 -13.89 3.45 -10.55
C LYS A 190 -13.71 4.50 -11.65
N LYS A 191 -14.69 5.39 -11.89
CA LYS A 191 -14.53 6.44 -12.91
C LYS A 191 -13.38 7.38 -12.47
N PRO A 192 -12.40 7.75 -13.29
CA PRO A 192 -11.49 8.84 -12.92
C PRO A 192 -12.28 10.16 -12.84
N CYS A 193 -11.87 11.05 -11.93
CA CYS A 193 -12.32 12.44 -11.93
C CYS A 193 -11.75 13.19 -13.13
#